data_AF-A0AA87AM57-F1
#
_entry.id   AF-A0AA87AM57-F1
#
_cell.length_a   1.000
_cell.length_b   1.000
_cell.length_c   1.000
_cell.angle_alpha   90.00
_cell.angle_beta   90.00
_cell.angle_gamma   90.00
#
_symmetry.space_group_name_H-M   'P 1'
#
loop_
_entity.id
_entity.type
_entity.pdbx_description
1 polymer ?
#
loop_
_entity_poly.entity_id
_entity_poly.type
_entity_poly.pdbx_seq_one_letter_code
_entity_poly.pdbx_strand_id
1 'polypeptide(L)'
;MTDKKLMFLAINMLITVFSLAIIIGTMFIENQSVKKTAIFVAITILIVQKLVEIKVIEETRKVSIVILLIIIAAAGYFGYRLY
;
A
#
# COMPACT_ATOMS: atom_id res chain seq x y z
N MET A 1 9.73 -11.77 22.40
CA MET A 1 8.58 -10.93 21.99
C MET A 1 9.02 -9.84 21.00
N THR A 2 10.23 -9.29 21.18
CA THR A 2 10.90 -8.31 20.29
C THR A 2 11.14 -8.82 18.87
N ASP A 3 11.58 -10.08 18.69
CA ASP A 3 11.92 -10.63 17.36
C ASP A 3 10.72 -10.72 16.42
N LYS A 4 9.54 -11.07 16.95
CA LYS A 4 8.30 -11.18 16.16
C LYS A 4 7.81 -9.80 15.69
N LYS A 5 7.93 -8.77 16.52
CA LYS A 5 7.59 -7.38 16.15
C LYS A 5 8.56 -6.84 15.09
N LEU A 6 9.86 -7.08 15.24
CA LEU A 6 10.88 -6.68 14.26
C LEU A 6 10.70 -7.40 12.92
N MET A 7 10.44 -8.70 12.94
CA MET A 7 10.17 -9.48 11.73
C MET A 7 8.90 -8.99 11.02
N PHE A 8 7.84 -8.68 11.76
CA PHE A 8 6.63 -8.09 11.21
C PHE A 8 6.91 -6.71 10.56
N LEU A 9 7.66 -5.85 11.23
CA LEU A 9 8.05 -4.55 10.69
C LEU A 9 8.88 -4.70 9.39
N ALA A 10 9.81 -5.65 9.35
CA ALA A 10 10.62 -5.93 8.17
C ALA A 10 9.76 -6.40 6.99
N ILE A 11 8.82 -7.32 7.23
CA ILE A 11 7.86 -7.79 6.22
C ILE A 11 6.99 -6.62 5.74
N ASN A 12 6.50 -5.78 6.65
CA ASN A 12 5.70 -4.60 6.34
C ASN A 12 6.46 -3.63 5.42
N MET A 13 7.74 -3.35 5.73
CA MET A 13 8.60 -2.53 4.87
C MET A 13 8.82 -3.17 3.50
N LEU A 14 9.07 -4.48 3.42
CA LEU A 14 9.24 -5.21 2.16
C LEU A 14 7.98 -5.12 1.28
N ILE A 15 6.78 -5.33 1.84
CA ILE A 15 5.53 -5.23 1.08
C ILE A 15 5.32 -3.80 0.57
N THR A 16 5.72 -2.80 1.36
CA THR A 16 5.63 -1.39 0.95
C THR A 16 6.55 -1.12 -0.24
N VAL A 17 7.82 -1.53 -0.17
CA VAL A 17 8.80 -1.38 -1.25
C VAL A 17 8.35 -2.12 -2.50
N PHE A 18 7.82 -3.34 -2.35
CA PHE A 18 7.29 -4.13 -3.45
C PHE A 18 6.09 -3.44 -4.14
N SER A 19 5.16 -2.89 -3.36
CA SER A 19 4.01 -2.16 -3.89
C SER A 19 4.44 -0.90 -4.64
N LEU A 20 5.42 -0.16 -4.11
CA LEU A 20 6.02 0.99 -4.79
C LEU A 20 6.72 0.57 -6.09
N ALA A 21 7.43 -0.55 -6.10
CA ALA A 21 8.08 -1.08 -7.30
C ALA A 21 7.05 -1.44 -8.39
N ILE A 22 5.89 -2.00 -8.02
CA ILE A 22 4.79 -2.23 -8.98
C ILE A 22 4.33 -0.89 -9.55
N ILE A 23 4.02 0.11 -8.71
CA ILE A 23 3.54 1.42 -9.15
C ILE A 23 4.53 2.08 -10.11
N ILE A 24 5.83 2.09 -9.77
CA ILE A 24 6.87 2.63 -10.63
C ILE A 24 7.00 1.81 -11.92
N GLY A 25 6.96 0.48 -11.83
CA GLY A 25 6.99 -0.43 -12.98
C GLY A 25 5.85 -0.17 -13.96
N THR A 26 4.68 0.24 -13.45
CA THR A 26 3.56 0.60 -14.32
C THR A 26 3.84 1.81 -15.19
N MET A 27 4.78 2.69 -14.83
CA MET A 27 5.16 3.85 -15.67
C MET A 27 5.70 3.41 -17.03
N PHE A 28 6.30 2.22 -17.12
CA PHE A 28 6.86 1.66 -18.36
C PHE A 28 5.84 0.85 -19.19
N ILE A 29 4.63 0.65 -18.69
CA ILE A 29 3.57 -0.09 -19.40
C ILE A 29 2.79 0.89 -20.29
N GLU A 30 2.75 0.63 -21.60
CA GLU A 30 1.97 1.47 -22.53
C GLU A 30 0.47 1.14 -22.51
N ASN A 31 0.13 -0.13 -22.29
CA ASN A 31 -1.26 -0.58 -22.23
C ASN A 31 -1.97 -0.01 -20.98
N GLN A 32 -2.88 0.94 -21.21
CA GLN A 32 -3.61 1.65 -20.16
C GLN A 32 -4.46 0.75 -19.29
N SER A 33 -5.06 -0.32 -19.85
CA SER A 33 -5.86 -1.28 -19.09
C SER A 33 -4.99 -2.09 -18.13
N VAL A 34 -3.83 -2.56 -18.60
CA VAL A 34 -2.86 -3.31 -17.75
C VAL A 34 -2.28 -2.39 -16.67
N LYS A 35 -1.93 -1.15 -17.03
CA LYS A 35 -1.45 -0.12 -16.09
C LYS A 35 -2.47 0.14 -14.97
N LYS A 36 -3.73 0.38 -15.32
CA LYS A 36 -4.82 0.59 -14.35
C LYS A 36 -4.96 -0.60 -13.39
N THR A 37 -4.99 -1.82 -13.93
CA THR A 37 -5.12 -3.03 -13.12
C THR A 37 -3.92 -3.21 -12.17
N ALA A 38 -2.70 -3.01 -12.66
CA ALA A 38 -1.49 -3.15 -11.84
C ALA A 38 -1.41 -2.10 -10.71
N ILE A 39 -1.78 -0.84 -10.99
CA ILE A 39 -1.89 0.21 -9.97
C ILE A 39 -2.96 -0.16 -8.94
N PHE A 40 -4.12 -0.63 -9.39
CA PHE A 40 -5.21 -1.05 -8.49
C PHE A 40 -4.79 -2.20 -7.56
N VAL A 41 -4.06 -3.19 -8.09
CA VAL A 41 -3.49 -4.29 -7.30
C VAL A 41 -2.49 -3.75 -6.27
N ALA A 42 -1.58 -2.87 -6.66
CA ALA A 42 -0.60 -2.29 -5.75
C ALA A 42 -1.24 -1.49 -4.61
N ILE A 43 -2.28 -0.69 -4.91
CA ILE A 43 -3.05 0.05 -3.92
C ILE A 43 -3.76 -0.91 -2.95
N THR A 44 -4.35 -1.99 -3.48
CA THR A 44 -5.04 -3.00 -2.65
C THR A 44 -4.06 -3.66 -1.67
N ILE A 45 -2.85 -3.99 -2.12
CA ILE A 45 -1.79 -4.55 -1.27
C ILE A 45 -1.44 -3.56 -0.13
N LEU A 46 -1.23 -2.28 -0.46
CA LEU A 46 -0.90 -1.24 0.54
C LEU A 46 -2.01 -1.08 1.59
N ILE A 47 -3.28 -1.12 1.18
CA ILE A 47 -4.43 -1.05 2.09
C ILE A 47 -4.46 -2.24 3.05
N VAL A 48 -4.37 -3.46 2.51
CA VAL A 48 -4.40 -4.70 3.32
C VAL A 48 -3.24 -4.71 4.31
N GLN A 49 -2.04 -4.37 3.85
CA GLN A 49 -0.85 -4.28 4.68
C GLN A 49 -1.06 -3.29 5.84
N LYS A 50 -1.58 -2.08 5.58
CA LYS A 50 -1.82 -1.09 6.64
C LYS A 50 -2.89 -1.52 7.63
N LEU A 51 -3.93 -2.22 7.19
CA LEU A 51 -4.94 -2.80 8.09
C LEU A 51 -4.35 -3.85 9.04
N VAL A 52 -3.42 -4.68 8.55
CA VAL A 52 -2.71 -5.65 9.40
C VAL A 52 -1.81 -4.92 10.39
N GLU A 53 -1.07 -3.89 9.96
CA GLU A 53 -0.22 -3.10 10.86
C GLU A 53 -1.00 -2.46 12.01
N ILE A 54 -2.17 -1.87 11.71
CA ILE A 54 -3.08 -1.27 12.71
C ILE A 54 -3.51 -2.29 13.77
N LYS A 55 -3.73 -3.54 13.38
CA LYS A 55 -4.12 -4.61 14.32
C LYS A 55 -2.95 -5.13 15.16
N VAL A 56 -1.73 -5.13 14.61
CA VAL A 56 -0.56 -5.78 15.22
C VAL A 56 0.28 -4.81 16.05
N ILE A 57 0.42 -3.55 15.64
CA ILE A 57 1.27 -2.56 16.31
C ILE A 57 0.42 -1.42 16.86
N GLU A 58 0.21 -1.46 18.18
CA GLU A 58 -0.61 -0.45 18.87
C GLU A 58 0.03 0.94 18.92
N GLU A 59 1.37 1.01 18.99
CA GLU A 59 2.14 2.25 19.08
C GLU A 59 2.06 3.09 17.81
N THR A 60 2.10 2.45 16.62
CA THR A 60 2.03 3.15 15.32
C THR A 60 0.60 3.31 14.80
N ARG A 61 -0.39 2.75 15.49
CA ARG A 61 -1.80 2.70 15.08
C ARG A 61 -2.38 4.04 14.64
N LYS A 62 -2.15 5.12 15.41
CA LYS A 62 -2.64 6.46 15.05
C LYS A 62 -2.09 6.93 13.70
N VAL A 63 -0.78 6.77 13.50
CA VAL A 63 -0.10 7.16 12.25
C VAL A 63 -0.56 6.27 11.09
N SER A 64 -0.69 4.96 11.32
CA SER A 64 -1.10 4.02 10.28
C SER A 64 -2.56 4.22 9.83
N ILE A 65 -3.45 4.66 10.72
CA ILE A 65 -4.82 5.07 10.35
C ILE A 65 -4.77 6.32 9.46
N VAL A 66 -3.96 7.32 9.79
CA VAL A 66 -3.81 8.53 8.95
C VAL A 66 -3.27 8.17 7.57
N ILE A 67 -2.25 7.32 7.49
CA ILE A 67 -1.69 6.86 6.21
C ILE A 67 -2.75 6.10 5.40
N LEU A 68 -3.54 5.25 6.05
CA LEU A 68 -4.62 4.51 5.38
C LEU A 68 -5.65 5.48 4.75
N LEU A 69 -6.03 6.54 5.45
CA LEU A 69 -6.93 7.57 4.92
C LEU A 69 -6.33 8.29 3.70
N ILE A 70 -5.03 8.60 3.73
CA ILE A 70 -4.31 9.20 2.60
C ILE A 70 -4.32 8.25 1.39
N ILE A 71 -4.06 6.96 1.60
CA ILE A 71 -4.09 5.96 0.53
C ILE A 71 -5.49 5.87 -0.09
N ILE A 72 -6.54 5.84 0.73
CA ILE A 72 -7.93 5.79 0.25
C ILE A 72 -8.28 7.07 -0.52
N ALA A 73 -7.92 8.25 -0.01
CA ALA A 73 -8.17 9.52 -0.69
C ALA A 73 -7.40 9.61 -2.03
N ALA A 74 -6.14 9.18 -2.05
CA ALA A 74 -5.34 9.12 -3.26
C ALA A 74 -5.92 8.12 -4.27
N ALA A 75 -6.32 6.93 -3.82
CA ALA A 75 -6.96 5.93 -4.66
C ALA A 75 -8.29 6.44 -5.23
N GLY A 76 -9.09 7.15 -4.44
CA GLY A 76 -10.33 7.79 -4.89
C GLY A 76 -10.06 8.87 -5.93
N TYR A 77 -9.06 9.73 -5.71
CA TYR A 77 -8.66 10.77 -6.66
C TYR A 77 -8.12 10.20 -7.98
N PHE A 78 -7.21 9.22 -7.91
CA PHE A 78 -6.68 8.56 -9.09
C PHE A 78 -7.75 7.73 -9.81
N GLY A 79 -8.61 7.03 -9.08
CA GLY A 79 -9.74 6.28 -9.63
C GLY A 79 -10.75 7.18 -10.36
N TYR A 80 -11.09 8.33 -9.78
CA TYR A 80 -11.99 9.32 -10.38
C TYR A 80 -11.40 9.95 -11.65
N ARG A 81 -10.07 10.13 -11.72
CA ARG A 81 -9.39 10.69 -12.90
C ARG A 81 -9.12 9.65 -13.99
N LEU A 82 -9.26 8.35 -13.68
CA LEU A 82 -9.05 7.23 -14.60
C LEU A 82 -10.36 6.76 -15.27
N TYR A 83 -11.52 7.22 -14.81
CA TYR A 83 -12.83 7.08 -15.47
C TYR A 83 -13.23 8.40 -16.14
#